data_AF-A0A9E2FMX2-F1
#
_entry.id   AF-A0A9E2FMX2-F1
#
_cell.length_a   1.000
_cell.length_b   1.000
_cell.length_c   1.000
_cell.angle_alpha   90.00
_cell.angle_beta   90.00
_cell.angle_gamma   90.00
#
_symmetry.space_group_name_H-M   'P 1'
#
loop_
_entity.id
_entity.type
_entity.pdbx_description
1 polymer ?
#
loop_
_entity_poly.entity_id
_entity_poly.type
_entity_poly.pdbx_seq_one_letter_code
_entity_poly.pdbx_strand_id
1 'polypeptide(L)' 'MNNEEWQKLRKKANDLANAEYASEASSIIRLTREEILAIVDEAAVDKEKLSSLIAIVNDAAKTNNQRAEDIRNITGLA' A
#
# COMPACT_ATOMS: atom_id res chain seq x y z
N MET A 1 -2.84 15.67 27.97
CA MET A 1 -2.94 15.65 26.50
C MET A 1 -4.41 15.53 26.15
N ASN A 2 -4.98 16.50 25.44
CA ASN A 2 -6.40 16.47 25.08
C ASN A 2 -6.63 15.60 23.82
N ASN A 3 -7.90 15.35 23.47
CA ASN A 3 -8.25 14.49 22.34
C ASN A 3 -7.71 15.02 20.99
N GLU A 4 -7.61 16.35 20.83
CA GLU A 4 -7.11 16.99 19.61
C GLU A 4 -5.60 16.82 19.44
N GLU A 5 -4.83 16.96 20.52
CA GLU A 5 -3.38 16.71 20.53
C GLU A 5 -3.09 15.24 20.16
N TRP A 6 -3.87 14.30 20.70
CA TRP A 6 -3.78 12.89 20.34
C TRP A 6 -4.15 12.60 18.89
N GLN A 7 -5.17 13.26 18.34
CA GLN A 7 -5.53 13.14 16.92
C GLN A 7 -4.41 13.67 16.02
N LYS A 8 -3.82 14.83 16.35
CA LYS A 8 -2.67 15.40 15.62
C LYS A 8 -1.47 14.46 15.65
N LEU A 9 -1.17 13.88 16.81
CA LEU A 9 -0.08 12.91 16.96
C LEU A 9 -0.29 11.68 16.06
N ARG A 10 -1.50 11.11 16.08
CA ARG A 10 -1.85 9.94 15.24
C ARG A 10 -1.75 10.26 13.76
N LYS A 11 -2.26 11.42 13.33
CA LYS A 11 -2.16 11.87 11.94
C LYS A 11 -0.69 11.98 11.53
N LYS A 12 0.13 12.68 12.32
CA LYS A 12 1.56 12.83 12.05
C LYS A 12 2.29 11.47 11.96
N ALA A 13 1.98 10.54 12.84
CA ALA A 13 2.56 9.20 12.80
C ALA A 13 2.15 8.42 11.55
N ASN A 14 0.89 8.55 11.12
CA ASN A 14 0.39 7.94 9.89
C ASN A 14 1.08 8.52 8.66
N ASP A 15 1.15 9.86 8.57
CA ASP A 15 1.80 10.58 7.46
C ASP A 15 3.28 10.17 7.32
N LEU A 16 4.01 10.06 8.45
CA LEU A 16 5.40 9.59 8.46
C LEU A 16 5.52 8.15 7.97
N ALA A 17 4.66 7.25 8.45
CA ALA A 17 4.67 5.87 8.01
C ALA A 17 4.29 5.72 6.52
N ASN A 18 3.39 6.57 5.99
CA ASN A 18 3.04 6.59 4.56
C ASN A 18 4.23 7.08 3.73
N ALA A 19 4.87 8.16 4.16
CA ALA A 19 6.05 8.72 3.51
C ALA A 19 7.22 7.74 3.43
N GLU A 20 7.53 7.05 4.52
CA GLU A 20 8.60 6.05 4.58
C GLU A 20 8.30 4.87 3.66
N TYR A 21 7.10 4.30 3.77
CA TYR A 21 6.65 3.20 2.93
C TYR A 21 6.74 3.54 1.44
N ALA A 22 6.24 4.72 1.05
CA ALA A 22 6.25 5.14 -0.35
C ALA A 22 7.67 5.38 -0.88
N SER A 23 8.58 5.89 -0.03
CA SER A 23 9.99 6.04 -0.39
C SER A 23 10.63 4.69 -0.68
N GLU A 24 10.55 3.75 0.26
CA GLU A 24 11.13 2.41 0.14
C GLU A 24 10.52 1.64 -1.03
N ALA A 25 9.19 1.63 -1.14
CA ALA A 25 8.50 0.93 -2.22
C ALA A 25 8.87 1.48 -3.60
N SER A 26 8.98 2.81 -3.76
CA SER A 26 9.37 3.44 -5.03
C SER A 26 10.79 3.08 -5.51
N SER A 27 11.65 2.60 -4.60
CA SER A 27 12.99 2.13 -4.96
C SER A 27 12.99 0.73 -5.59
N ILE A 28 11.92 -0.04 -5.36
CA ILE A 28 11.82 -1.46 -5.74
C ILE A 28 10.83 -1.64 -6.92
N ILE A 29 9.85 -0.75 -7.04
CA ILE A 29 8.80 -0.83 -8.06
C ILE A 29 8.88 0.35 -9.02
N ARG A 30 8.17 0.25 -10.15
CA ARG A 30 8.16 1.29 -11.20
C ARG A 30 7.31 2.52 -10.87
N LEU A 31 6.59 2.52 -9.75
CA LEU A 31 5.77 3.64 -9.30
C LEU A 31 6.63 4.64 -8.54
N THR A 32 6.36 5.92 -8.78
CA THR A 32 6.95 7.02 -8.03
C THR A 32 6.37 7.08 -6.61
N ARG A 33 7.10 7.73 -5.70
CA ARG A 33 6.63 7.98 -4.33
C ARG A 33 5.26 8.67 -4.30
N GLU A 34 5.03 9.61 -5.21
CA GLU A 34 3.78 10.39 -5.29
C GLU A 34 2.60 9.51 -5.71
N GLU A 35 2.78 8.62 -6.68
CA GLU A 35 1.76 7.66 -7.10
C GLU A 35 1.41 6.67 -5.97
N ILE A 36 2.42 6.20 -5.22
CA ILE A 36 2.18 5.28 -4.10
C ILE A 36 1.43 5.98 -2.96
N LEU A 37 1.78 7.22 -2.63
CA LEU A 37 1.07 8.00 -1.62
C LEU A 37 -0.40 8.23 -2.02
N ALA A 38 -0.65 8.60 -3.28
CA ALA A 38 -2.01 8.76 -3.78
C ALA A 38 -2.83 7.47 -3.64
N ILE A 39 -2.25 6.30 -3.94
CA ILE A 39 -2.94 5.01 -3.78
C ILE A 39 -3.28 4.73 -2.31
N VAL A 40 -2.33 4.94 -1.39
CA VAL A 40 -2.54 4.68 0.04
C VAL A 40 -3.59 5.64 0.63
N ASP A 41 -3.56 6.92 0.23
CA ASP A 41 -4.44 7.95 0.75
C ASP A 41 -5.85 7.91 0.12
N GLU A 42 -5.99 7.69 -1.20
CA GLU A 42 -7.27 7.70 -1.91
C GLU A 42 -8.04 6.38 -1.79
N ALA A 43 -7.35 5.25 -1.89
CA ALA A 43 -8.01 3.95 -1.93
C ALA A 43 -8.25 3.38 -0.51
N ALA A 44 -7.78 4.07 0.54
CA ALA A 44 -7.74 3.58 1.91
C ALA A 44 -7.18 2.14 2.00
N VAL A 45 -6.25 1.80 1.09
CA VAL A 45 -5.63 0.49 1.02
C VAL A 45 -4.53 0.46 2.06
N ASP A 46 -4.63 -0.47 3.00
CA ASP A 46 -3.56 -0.74 3.94
C ASP A 46 -2.26 -1.14 3.19
N LYS A 47 -1.12 -0.72 3.76
CA LYS A 47 0.22 -0.94 3.20
C LYS A 47 0.51 -2.42 2.99
N GLU A 48 0.05 -3.30 3.89
CA GLU A 48 0.28 -4.74 3.78
C GLU A 48 -0.45 -5.31 2.55
N LYS A 49 -1.71 -4.88 2.35
CA LYS A 49 -2.49 -5.24 1.17
C LYS A 49 -1.87 -4.71 -0.13
N LEU A 50 -1.43 -3.45 -0.16
CA LEU A 50 -0.76 -2.89 -1.34
C LEU A 50 0.54 -3.64 -1.67
N SER A 51 1.34 -3.94 -0.65
CA SER A 51 2.59 -4.71 -0.81
C SER A 51 2.34 -6.12 -1.36
N SER A 52 1.28 -6.77 -0.88
CA SER A 52 0.90 -8.10 -1.37
C SER A 52 0.46 -8.08 -2.82
N LEU A 53 -0.32 -7.06 -3.24
CA LEU A 53 -0.72 -6.86 -4.63
C LEU A 53 0.50 -6.63 -5.54
N ILE A 54 1.43 -5.78 -5.11
CA ILE A 54 2.69 -5.53 -5.82
C ILE A 54 3.48 -6.83 -6.00
N ALA A 55 3.61 -7.63 -4.94
CA ALA A 55 4.33 -8.89 -4.99
C ALA A 55 3.71 -9.87 -5.99
N ILE A 56 2.37 -9.96 -6.05
CA ILE A 56 1.66 -10.79 -7.03
C ILE A 56 1.92 -10.32 -8.47
N VAL A 57 1.83 -9.01 -8.71
CA VAL A 57 1.97 -8.45 -10.06
C VAL A 57 3.40 -8.59 -10.58
N ASN A 58 4.40 -8.42 -9.71
CA ASN A 58 5.81 -8.53 -10.07
C ASN A 58 6.34 -9.98 -10.09
N ASP A 59 5.55 -10.97 -9.64
CA ASP A 59 5.96 -12.37 -9.67
C ASP A 59 5.97 -12.91 -11.10
N ALA A 60 7.16 -12.91 -11.71
CA ALA A 60 7.42 -13.40 -13.06
C ALA A 60 7.14 -14.91 -13.24
N ALA A 61 7.06 -15.69 -12.16
CA ALA A 61 6.76 -17.12 -12.24
C ALA A 61 5.25 -17.42 -12.38
N LYS A 62 4.38 -16.45 -12.06
CA LYS A 62 2.93 -16.63 -12.13
C LYS A 62 2.35 -16.23 -13.50
N THR A 63 1.39 -17.01 -13.98
CA THR A 63 0.58 -16.66 -15.16
C THR A 63 -0.41 -15.54 -14.81
N ASN A 64 -0.93 -14.83 -15.80
CA ASN A 64 -1.95 -13.80 -15.59
C ASN A 64 -3.20 -14.34 -14.88
N ASN A 65 -3.60 -15.57 -15.17
CA ASN A 65 -4.75 -16.21 -14.51
C ASN A 65 -4.47 -16.46 -13.02
N GLN A 66 -3.27 -16.95 -12.69
CA GLN A 66 -2.86 -17.18 -11.30
C GLN A 66 -2.79 -15.87 -10.51
N ARG A 67 -2.23 -14.82 -11.12
CA ARG A 67 -2.21 -13.47 -10.52
C ARG A 67 -3.62 -12.94 -10.26
N ALA A 68 -4.53 -13.09 -11.22
CA ALA A 68 -5.92 -12.64 -11.07
C ALA A 68 -6.71 -13.41 -10.00
N GLU A 69 -6.39 -14.69 -9.77
CA GLU A 69 -6.95 -15.48 -8.68
C GLU A 69 -6.41 -15.02 -7.32
N ASP A 70 -5.09 -14.83 -7.20
CA ASP A 70 -4.46 -14.36 -5.97
C ASP A 70 -4.96 -12.95 -5.57
N ILE A 71 -5.16 -12.06 -6.54
CA ILE A 71 -5.73 -10.72 -6.30
C ILE A 71 -7.17 -10.81 -5.75
N ARG A 72 -8.00 -11.72 -6.29
CA ARG A 72 -9.38 -11.94 -5.79
C ARG A 72 -9.39 -12.44 -4.35
N ASN A 73 -8.48 -13.36 -4.01
CA ASN A 73 -8.33 -13.90 -2.66
C ASN A 73 -7.95 -12.82 -1.64
N ILE A 74 -7.01 -11.94 -1.98
CA ILE A 74 -6.57 -10.84 -1.07
C ILE A 74 -7.62 -9.73 -0.95
N THR A 75 -8.43 -9.51 -1.98
CA THR A 75 -9.46 -8.49 -1.97
C THR A 75 -10.75 -8.93 -1.27
N GLY A 76 -10.90 -10.21 -0.94
CA GLY A 76 -12.14 -10.77 -0.40
C GLY A 76 -13.25 -10.88 -1.45
N LEU A 77 -12.87 -10.89 -2.73
CA LEU A 77 -13.77 -11.00 -3.88
C LEU A 77 -13.80 -12.43 -4.46
N ALA A 78 -13.32 -13.40 -3.68
CA ALA A 78 -13.22 -14.82 -4.05
C ALA A 78 -14.59 -15.52 -4.05
#